data_AF-A0A1M6RL22-F1
#
_entry.id   AF-A0A1M6RL22-F1
#
_cell.length_a   1.000
_cell.length_b   1.000
_cell.length_c   1.000
_cell.angle_alpha   90.00
_cell.angle_beta   90.00
_cell.angle_gamma   90.00
#
_symmetry.space_group_name_H-M   'P 1'
#
loop_
_entity.id
_entity.type
_entity.pdbx_description
1 polymer ?
#
loop_
_entity_poly.entity_id
_entity_poly.type
_entity_poly.pdbx_seq_one_letter_code
_entity_poly.pdbx_strand_id
1 'polypeptide(L)' 'MNDIRSLSHSKWRCKYHIVFAPKYRRQVIYKKLKADIGRILRELCERKGV' A
#
# COMPACT_ATOMS: atom_id res chain seq x y z
N MET A 1 4.67 2.37 19.93
CA MET A 1 5.81 2.45 19.00
C MET A 1 5.66 3.73 18.19
N ASN A 2 6.68 4.58 18.16
CA ASN A 2 6.60 5.91 17.54
C ASN A 2 6.64 5.80 16.01
N ASP A 3 5.51 6.06 15.33
CA ASP A 3 5.37 6.08 13.86
C ASP A 3 6.02 7.31 13.18
N ILE A 4 7.00 7.94 13.83
CA ILE A 4 7.66 9.16 13.35
C ILE A 4 9.02 8.76 12.79
N ARG A 5 9.21 8.91 11.48
CA ARG A 5 10.50 8.70 10.82
C ARG A 5 11.33 9.98 10.94
N SER A 6 12.65 9.84 11.04
CA SER A 6 13.57 10.98 11.18
C SER A 6 14.84 10.80 10.37
N LEU A 7 15.32 11.89 9.78
CA LEU A 7 16.67 12.09 9.28
C LEU A 7 17.35 13.21 10.08
N SER A 8 18.62 13.49 9.78
CA SER A 8 19.44 14.47 10.50
C SER A 8 18.78 15.84 10.68
N HIS A 9 17.93 16.27 9.73
CA HIS A 9 17.28 17.58 9.76
C HIS A 9 15.78 17.56 9.48
N SER A 10 15.14 16.39 9.50
CA SER A 10 13.70 16.30 9.24
C SER A 10 13.05 15.17 10.03
N LYS A 11 11.82 15.41 10.50
CA LYS A 11 10.97 14.41 11.14
C LYS A 11 9.62 14.44 10.44
N TRP A 12 9.08 13.27 10.11
CA TRP A 12 7.82 13.20 9.39
C TRP A 12 7.00 11.98 9.79
N ARG A 13 5.69 12.11 9.54
CA ARG A 13 4.70 11.05 9.66
C ARG A 13 3.80 11.09 8.43
N CYS A 14 4.18 10.33 7.42
CA CYS A 14 3.45 10.30 6.14
C CYS A 14 2.57 9.05 6.10
N LYS A 15 1.32 9.18 6.56
CA LYS A 15 0.30 8.13 6.46
C LYS A 15 -0.69 8.50 5.35
N TYR A 16 -0.94 7.58 4.43
CA TYR A 16 -1.83 7.79 3.28
C TYR A 16 -2.94 6.76 3.25
N HIS A 17 -4.15 7.20 2.88
CA HIS A 17 -5.26 6.31 2.56
C HIS A 17 -5.36 6.16 1.04
N ILE A 18 -4.87 5.03 0.52
CA ILE A 18 -4.78 4.76 -0.92
C ILE A 18 -5.89 3.76 -1.29
N VAL A 19 -6.70 4.10 -2.29
CA VAL A 19 -7.82 3.28 -2.78
C VAL A 19 -7.67 3.05 -4.27
N PHE A 20 -7.95 1.83 -4.72
CA PHE A 20 -7.94 1.44 -6.13
C PHE A 20 -9.31 0.93 -6.56
N ALA A 21 -9.69 1.24 -7.79
CA ALA A 21 -10.92 0.73 -8.41
C ALA A 21 -10.58 0.00 -9.72
N PRO A 22 -11.27 -1.12 -10.01
CA PRO A 22 -11.10 -1.81 -11.29
C PRO A 22 -11.66 -0.97 -12.43
N LYS A 23 -11.11 -1.13 -13.63
CA LYS A 23 -11.68 -0.53 -14.84
C LYS A 23 -13.15 -0.95 -14.98
N TYR A 24 -14.04 0.02 -15.20
CA TYR A 24 -15.50 -0.15 -15.22
C TYR A 24 -16.12 -0.68 -13.91
N ARG A 25 -15.44 -0.54 -12.76
CA ARG A 25 -15.91 -1.02 -11.44
C ARG A 25 -16.33 -2.50 -11.43
N ARG A 26 -15.70 -3.33 -12.27
CA ARG A 26 -15.96 -4.77 -12.33
C ARG A 26 -15.70 -5.43 -10.97
N GLN A 27 -16.64 -6.22 -10.47
CA GLN A 27 -16.51 -6.89 -9.17
C GLN A 27 -15.51 -8.08 -9.16
N VAL A 28 -14.78 -8.29 -10.26
CA VAL A 28 -13.82 -9.39 -10.46
C VAL A 28 -12.68 -9.34 -9.43
N ILE A 29 -12.33 -8.13 -8.94
CA ILE A 29 -11.31 -7.92 -7.90
C ILE A 29 -11.69 -8.59 -6.57
N TYR A 30 -12.97 -8.69 -6.22
CA TYR A 30 -13.38 -9.10 -4.86
C TYR A 30 -13.37 -10.62 -4.62
N LYS A 31 -13.21 -11.42 -5.68
CA LYS A 31 -13.20 -12.89 -5.59
C LYS A 31 -11.76 -13.40 -5.48
N LYS A 32 -11.36 -14.28 -6.39
CA LYS A 32 -10.06 -14.96 -6.42
C LYS A 32 -8.88 -13.98 -6.45
N LEU A 33 -9.01 -12.88 -7.21
CA LEU A 33 -7.94 -11.90 -7.39
C LEU A 33 -7.62 -11.06 -6.14
N LYS A 34 -8.51 -11.00 -5.15
CA LYS A 34 -8.31 -10.15 -3.95
C LYS A 34 -7.04 -10.55 -3.19
N ALA A 35 -6.82 -11.85 -3.03
CA ALA A 35 -5.67 -12.39 -2.31
C ALA A 35 -4.37 -12.10 -3.06
N ASP A 36 -4.36 -12.38 -4.37
CA ASP A 36 -3.18 -12.20 -5.21
C ASP A 36 -2.76 -10.73 -5.32
N ILE A 37 -3.73 -9.82 -5.52
CA ILE A 37 -3.47 -8.38 -5.56
C ILE A 37 -2.84 -7.90 -4.24
N GLY A 38 -3.36 -8.37 -3.11
CA GLY A 38 -2.79 -8.04 -1.80
C GLY A 38 -1.35 -8.53 -1.64
N ARG A 39 -1.05 -9.75 -2.10
CA ARG A 39 0.31 -10.32 -2.06
C ARG A 39 1.27 -9.52 -2.94
N ILE A 40 0.89 -9.25 -4.19
CA ILE A 40 1.72 -8.48 -5.13
C ILE A 40 2.02 -7.08 -4.59
N LEU A 41 1.02 -6.39 -4.03
CA LEU A 41 1.22 -5.05 -3.46
C LEU A 41 2.19 -5.07 -2.27
N ARG A 42 2.10 -6.07 -1.39
CA ARG A 42 3.04 -6.23 -0.27
C ARG A 42 4.46 -6.50 -0.75
N GLU A 43 4.64 -7.44 -1.68
CA GLU A 43 5.96 -7.74 -2.27
C GLU A 43 6.57 -6.50 -2.96
N LEU A 44 5.76 -5.69 -3.64
CA LEU A 44 6.22 -4.43 -4.24
C LEU A 44 6.60 -3.38 -3.19
N CYS A 45 5.85 -3.25 -2.10
CA CYS A 45 6.18 -2.34 -0.99
C CYS A 45 7.46 -2.75 -0.28
N GLU A 46 7.65 -4.05 -0.02
CA GLU A 46 8.88 -4.60 0.58
C GLU A 46 10.10 -4.30 -0.29
N ARG A 47 10.00 -4.53 -1.60
CA ARG A 47 11.08 -4.21 -2.56
C ARG A 47 11.43 -2.73 -2.60
N LYS A 48 10.43 -1.85 -2.41
CA LYS A 48 10.64 -0.39 -2.36
C LYS A 48 11.05 0.14 -0.98
N GLY A 49 11.00 -0.69 0.07
CA GLY A 49 11.32 -0.29 1.45
C GLY A 49 10.30 0.67 2.06
N VAL A 50 9.02 0.54 1.69
CA VAL A 50 7.94 1.43 2.15
C VAL A 50 7.37 0.97 3.49
#